data_AF-A0A2C9CFM6-F1
#
_entry.id   AF-A0A2C9CFM6-F1
#
_cell.length_a   1.000
_cell.length_b   1.000
_cell.length_c   1.000
_cell.angle_alpha   90.00
_cell.angle_beta   90.00
_cell.angle_gamma   90.00
#
_symmetry.space_group_name_H-M   'P 1'
#
loop_
_entity.id
_entity.type
_entity.pdbx_description
1 polymer ?
#
loop_
_entity_poly.entity_id
_entity_poly.type
_entity_poly.pdbx_seq_one_letter_code
_entity_poly.pdbx_strand_id
1 'polypeptide(L)'
;MNNEFIGYGVNGSPADCVKLAVNEIMREKPDIVISGLNMGANVGIHILYSGTVAAAVEATVMGFSSIAVSFEITEHLMTSTGRQT
;
A
#
# COMPACT_ATOMS: atom_id res chain seq x y z
N MET A 1 21.86 0.63 -11.93
CA MET A 1 20.59 1.04 -11.30
C MET A 1 20.97 1.58 -9.94
N ASN A 2 20.90 2.88 -9.74
CA ASN A 2 21.33 3.50 -8.48
C ASN A 2 20.29 3.17 -7.41
N ASN A 3 20.76 2.70 -6.26
CA ASN A 3 19.97 2.13 -5.17
C ASN A 3 19.25 3.20 -4.33
N GLU A 4 18.80 4.29 -4.98
CA GLU A 4 18.14 5.41 -4.32
C GLU A 4 16.63 5.19 -4.31
N PHE A 5 16.06 5.17 -3.11
CA PHE A 5 14.61 5.15 -2.92
C PHE A 5 14.06 6.56 -3.12
N ILE A 6 13.23 6.74 -4.14
CA ILE A 6 12.49 7.98 -4.40
C ILE A 6 11.04 7.82 -3.97
N GLY A 7 10.45 8.88 -3.41
CA GLY A 7 9.07 8.89 -2.94
C GLY A 7 8.37 10.20 -3.26
N TYR A 8 7.07 10.12 -3.52
CA TYR A 8 6.22 11.27 -3.84
C TYR A 8 5.01 11.29 -2.91
N GLY A 9 4.65 12.48 -2.44
CA GLY A 9 3.38 12.71 -1.75
C GLY A 9 2.31 13.11 -2.77
N VAL A 10 1.15 12.46 -2.71
CA VAL A 10 0.00 12.75 -3.56
C VAL A 10 -1.16 13.19 -2.67
N ASN A 11 -1.76 14.33 -2.99
CA ASN A 11 -3.00 14.77 -2.33
C ASN A 11 -4.20 14.13 -3.04
N GLY A 12 -4.45 12.86 -2.73
CA GLY A 12 -5.50 12.05 -3.34
C GLY A 12 -5.69 10.73 -2.59
N SER A 13 -6.55 9.86 -3.12
CA SER A 13 -6.73 8.52 -2.56
C SER A 13 -5.53 7.61 -2.90
N PRO A 14 -5.35 6.48 -2.19
CA PRO A 14 -4.31 5.50 -2.54
C PRO A 14 -4.39 4.99 -3.99
N ALA A 15 -5.59 4.91 -4.58
CA ALA A 15 -5.75 4.57 -6.00
C ALA A 15 -5.25 5.69 -6.92
N ASP A 16 -5.45 6.97 -6.55
CA ASP A 16 -4.92 8.11 -7.30
C ASP A 16 -3.39 8.12 -7.28
N CYS A 17 -2.77 7.71 -6.16
CA CYS A 17 -1.31 7.54 -6.08
C CYS A 17 -0.82 6.56 -7.17
N VAL A 18 -1.51 5.44 -7.37
CA VAL A 18 -1.13 4.44 -8.39
C VAL A 18 -1.32 5.01 -9.80
N LYS A 19 -2.47 5.64 -10.08
CA LYS A 19 -2.74 6.26 -11.38
C LYS A 19 -1.70 7.30 -11.75
N LEU A 20 -1.40 8.21 -10.84
CA LEU A 20 -0.42 9.27 -11.07
C LEU A 20 1.00 8.72 -11.20
N ALA A 21 1.37 7.75 -10.35
CA ALA A 21 2.66 7.09 -10.44
C ALA A 21 2.86 6.47 -11.83
N VAL A 22 1.90 5.67 -12.27
CA VAL A 22 1.99 4.93 -13.54
C VAL A 22 1.90 5.84 -14.75
N ASN A 23 1.00 6.83 -14.76
CA ASN A 23 0.73 7.61 -15.96
C ASN A 23 1.60 8.86 -16.11
N GLU A 24 2.00 9.50 -15.00
CA GLU A 24 2.61 10.83 -15.04
C GLU A 24 4.03 10.89 -14.45
N ILE A 25 4.33 10.06 -13.43
CA ILE A 25 5.58 10.18 -12.66
C ILE A 25 6.66 9.22 -13.18
N MET A 26 6.32 7.95 -13.39
CA MET A 26 7.28 6.92 -13.75
C MET A 26 7.62 6.99 -15.24
N ARG A 27 8.91 7.06 -15.57
CA ARG A 27 9.38 7.00 -16.96
C ARG A 27 9.21 5.61 -17.57
N GLU A 28 9.44 4.58 -16.78
CA GLU A 28 9.27 3.18 -17.13
C GLU A 28 8.14 2.59 -16.28
N LYS A 29 7.32 1.72 -16.86
CA LYS A 29 6.19 1.11 -16.15
C LYS A 29 6.70 0.09 -15.12
N PRO A 30 6.00 -0.08 -13.98
CA PRO A 30 6.40 -1.07 -12.99
C PRO A 30 6.10 -2.50 -13.48
N ASP A 31 6.94 -3.46 -13.10
CA ASP A 31 6.64 -4.89 -13.26
C ASP A 31 5.63 -5.39 -12.19
N ILE A 32 5.69 -4.79 -11.00
CA ILE A 32 4.85 -5.13 -9.85
C ILE A 32 4.53 -3.88 -9.02
N VAL A 33 3.33 -3.81 -8.47
CA VAL A 33 2.91 -2.76 -7.52
C VAL A 33 2.69 -3.38 -6.15
N ILE A 34 3.36 -2.83 -5.13
CA ILE A 34 3.18 -3.24 -3.73
C ILE A 34 2.54 -2.09 -2.96
N SER A 35 1.38 -2.34 -2.37
CA SER A 35 0.67 -1.40 -1.51
C SER A 35 0.81 -1.83 -0.05
N GLY A 36 1.47 -1.01 0.76
CA GLY A 36 1.74 -1.33 2.15
C GLY A 36 2.90 -0.53 2.75
N LEU A 37 3.28 -0.79 4.00
CA LEU A 37 2.73 -1.82 4.90
C LEU A 37 1.63 -1.23 5.79
N ASN A 38 0.41 -1.77 5.74
CA ASN A 38 -0.68 -1.24 6.58
C ASN A 38 -0.54 -1.70 8.03
N MET A 39 -0.73 -0.77 8.96
CA MET A 39 -0.83 -1.06 10.38
C MET A 39 -2.26 -1.53 10.70
N GLY A 40 -2.42 -2.83 10.93
CA GLY A 40 -3.73 -3.47 11.14
C GLY A 40 -4.13 -4.36 9.97
N ALA A 41 -4.72 -5.52 10.29
CA ALA A 41 -5.11 -6.52 9.31
C ALA A 41 -6.25 -6.03 8.41
N ASN A 42 -6.12 -6.23 7.10
CA ASN A 42 -7.22 -6.07 6.15
C ASN A 42 -7.83 -7.43 5.84
N VAL A 43 -8.68 -7.93 6.75
CA VAL A 43 -9.33 -9.25 6.65
C VAL A 43 -10.85 -9.11 6.60
N GLY A 44 -11.52 -10.04 5.90
CA GLY A 44 -12.98 -10.05 5.78
C GLY A 44 -13.50 -8.76 5.15
N ILE A 45 -14.51 -8.14 5.79
CA ILE A 45 -15.18 -6.94 5.25
C ILE A 45 -14.26 -5.71 5.20
N HIS A 46 -13.17 -5.69 5.98
CA HIS A 46 -12.22 -4.57 5.99
C HIS A 46 -11.47 -4.43 4.66
N ILE A 47 -11.46 -5.48 3.84
CA ILE A 47 -10.88 -5.44 2.49
C ILE A 47 -11.62 -4.42 1.61
N LEU A 48 -12.95 -4.31 1.73
CA LEU A 48 -13.77 -3.47 0.84
C LEU A 48 -13.54 -1.97 0.99
N TYR A 49 -13.11 -1.54 2.17
CA TYR A 49 -12.90 -0.12 2.51
C TYR A 49 -11.43 0.22 2.75
N SER A 50 -10.51 -0.74 2.53
CA SER A 50 -9.08 -0.55 2.74
C SER A 50 -8.45 0.21 1.59
N GLY A 51 -7.83 1.36 1.91
CA GLY A 51 -7.01 2.10 0.96
C GLY A 51 -5.80 1.30 0.45
N THR A 52 -5.21 0.46 1.30
CA THR A 52 -4.11 -0.44 0.92
C THR A 52 -4.55 -1.43 -0.14
N VAL A 53 -5.71 -2.07 0.04
CA VAL A 53 -6.29 -2.99 -0.95
C VAL A 53 -6.70 -2.23 -2.21
N ALA A 54 -7.36 -1.07 -2.06
CA ALA A 54 -7.83 -0.28 -3.19
C ALA A 54 -6.69 0.12 -4.15
N ALA A 55 -5.51 0.49 -3.64
CA ALA A 55 -4.35 0.79 -4.47
C ALA A 55 -3.85 -0.45 -5.25
N ALA A 56 -3.76 -1.62 -4.62
CA ALA A 56 -3.37 -2.85 -5.31
C ALA A 56 -4.42 -3.27 -6.36
N VAL A 57 -5.71 -3.16 -6.03
CA VAL A 57 -6.80 -3.43 -6.98
C VAL A 57 -6.71 -2.48 -8.18
N GLU A 58 -6.47 -1.19 -7.96
CA GLU A 58 -6.30 -0.22 -9.06
C GLU A 58 -5.14 -0.61 -9.98
N ALA A 59 -3.98 -1.00 -9.43
CA ALA A 59 -2.87 -1.50 -10.23
C ALA A 59 -3.26 -2.74 -11.06
N THR A 60 -4.03 -3.65 -10.46
CA THR A 60 -4.55 -4.84 -11.15
C THR A 60 -5.48 -4.47 -12.30
N VAL A 61 -6.40 -3.51 -12.08
CA VAL A 61 -7.30 -2.99 -13.11
C VAL A 61 -6.53 -2.37 -14.27
N MET A 62 -5.41 -1.71 -13.99
CA MET A 62 -4.51 -1.15 -15.00
C MET A 62 -3.61 -2.21 -15.70
N GLY A 63 -3.70 -3.49 -15.31
CA GLY A 63 -2.99 -4.60 -15.94
C GLY A 63 -1.65 -4.98 -15.29
N PHE A 64 -1.35 -4.47 -14.09
CA PHE A 64 -0.12 -4.79 -13.37
C PHE A 64 -0.32 -5.88 -12.33
N SER A 65 0.69 -6.74 -12.15
CA SER A 65 0.74 -7.63 -10.99
C SER A 65 0.82 -6.79 -9.71
N SER A 66 0.04 -7.12 -8.68
CA SER A 66 0.01 -6.32 -7.47
C SER A 66 -0.18 -7.13 -6.19
N ILE A 67 0.29 -6.56 -5.07
CA ILE A 67 0.20 -7.16 -3.73
C ILE A 67 -0.20 -6.06 -2.74
N ALA A 68 -1.19 -6.35 -1.90
CA ALA A 68 -1.49 -5.57 -0.70
C ALA A 68 -0.88 -6.27 0.53
N VAL A 69 -0.09 -5.55 1.33
CA VAL A 69 0.60 -6.09 2.51
C VAL A 69 0.18 -5.33 3.76
N SER A 70 -0.29 -6.08 4.76
CA SER A 70 -0.75 -5.56 6.04
C SER A 70 -0.26 -6.47 7.17
N PHE A 71 0.02 -5.89 8.35
CA PHE A 71 0.43 -6.67 9.53
C PHE A 71 -0.58 -6.49 10.67
N GLU A 72 -0.94 -7.60 11.31
CA GLU A 72 -1.82 -7.61 12.48
C GLU A 72 -1.03 -7.31 13.74
N ILE A 73 -1.42 -6.26 14.47
CA ILE A 73 -0.86 -5.99 15.79
C ILE A 73 -1.71 -6.71 16.83
N THR A 74 -1.17 -7.78 17.41
CA THR A 74 -1.77 -8.48 18.55
C THR A 74 -1.47 -7.74 19.86
N GLU A 75 -2.39 -7.80 20.84
CA GLU A 75 -2.22 -7.19 22.17
C GLU A 75 -0.91 -7.61 22.88
N HIS A 76 -0.42 -8.82 22.60
CA HIS A 76 0.81 -9.31 23.21
C HIS A 76 2.05 -8.51 22.76
N LEU A 77 2.05 -7.97 21.53
CA LEU A 77 3.10 -7.05 21.08
C LEU A 77 2.94 -5.65 21.71
N MET A 78 1.72 -5.17 21.92
CA MET A 78 1.47 -3.86 22.54
C MET A 78 1.93 -3.81 24.00
N THR A 79 1.68 -4.88 24.77
CA THR A 79 2.13 -5.00 26.17
C THR A 79 3.65 -5.14 26.31
N SER A 80 4.33 -5.77 25.35
CA SER A 80 5.80 -5.91 25.34
C SER A 80 6.56 -4.61 25.02
N THR A 81 5.92 -3.66 24.33
CA THR A 81 6.52 -2.38 23.92
C THR A 81 6.25 -1.25 24.93
N GLY A 82 5.63 -1.56 26.09
CA GLY A 82 5.41 -0.60 27.18
C GLY A 82 4.40 0.52 26.87
N ARG A 83 3.66 0.43 25.76
CA ARG A 83 2.59 1.38 25.43
C ARG A 83 1.28 0.87 26.01
N GLN A 84 1.15 1.00 27.33
CA GLN A 84 -0.12 0.91 28.03
C GLN A 84 -0.98 2.13 27.66
N THR A 85 -2.23 1.91 27.28
CA THR A 85 -3.25 2.96 27.13
C THR A 85 -3.58 3.61 28.47
#